data_AF-A0A497BAE3-F1
#
_entry.id   AF-A0A497BAE3-F1
#
_cell.length_a   1.000
_cell.length_b   1.000
_cell.length_c   1.000
_cell.angle_alpha   90.00
_cell.angle_beta   90.00
_cell.angle_gamma   90.00
#
_symmetry.space_group_name_H-M   'P 1'
#
loop_
_entity.id
_entity.type
_entity.pdbx_description
1 polymer ?
#
loop_
_entity_poly.entity_id
_entity_poly.type
_entity_poly.pdbx_seq_one_letter_code
_entity_poly.pdbx_strand_id
1 'polypeptide(L)' 'MMPLKKHYNAKSPLQLSLQAQFSQAVKAWQKLDTHTKQQWHFDCWKHRKRMTGFNWFISNYMRKTNYQPK' A
#
# COMPACT_ATOMS: atom_id res chain seq x y z
N MET A 1 11.75 -32.76 22.77
CA MET A 1 11.41 -31.48 22.12
C MET A 1 11.84 -31.56 20.66
N MET A 2 10.91 -31.55 19.71
CA MET A 2 11.26 -31.50 18.29
C MET A 2 11.62 -30.04 17.92
N PRO A 3 12.70 -29.80 17.16
CA PRO A 3 13.02 -28.45 16.72
C PRO A 3 11.96 -27.98 15.72
N LEU A 4 11.22 -26.92 16.09
CA LEU A 4 10.34 -26.20 15.19
C LEU A 4 11.17 -25.73 14.00
N LYS A 5 11.03 -26.40 12.85
CA LYS A 5 11.57 -25.94 11.57
C LYS A 5 11.11 -24.50 11.39
N LYS A 6 12.05 -23.55 11.51
CA LYS A 6 11.83 -22.17 11.08
C LYS A 6 11.51 -22.26 9.60
N HIS A 7 10.24 -22.17 9.26
CA HIS A 7 9.81 -21.94 7.89
C HIS A 7 10.39 -20.58 7.48
N TYR A 8 11.60 -20.59 6.93
CA TYR A 8 12.07 -19.53 6.07
C TYR A 8 11.14 -19.58 4.86
N ASN A 9 9.98 -18.92 4.98
CA ASN A 9 9.16 -18.60 3.84
C ASN A 9 9.99 -17.62 3.01
N ALA A 10 10.77 -18.16 2.08
CA ALA A 10 11.30 -17.37 0.98
C ALA A 10 10.10 -16.60 0.42
N LYS A 11 10.17 -15.27 0.47
CA LYS A 11 9.08 -14.42 0.00
C LYS A 11 8.78 -14.85 -1.43
N SER A 12 7.56 -15.32 -1.68
CA SER A 12 7.11 -15.66 -3.02
C SER A 12 7.37 -14.47 -3.97
N PRO A 13 7.66 -14.69 -5.26
CA PRO A 13 7.81 -13.60 -6.23
C PRO A 13 6.68 -12.57 -6.17
N LEU A 14 5.46 -13.02 -5.84
CA LEU A 14 4.30 -12.15 -5.62
C LEU A 14 4.44 -11.27 -4.36
N GLN A 15 5.01 -11.78 -3.27
CA GLN A 15 5.25 -11.00 -2.07
C GLN A 15 6.35 -9.95 -2.27
N LEU A 16 7.38 -10.28 -3.07
CA LEU A 16 8.43 -9.34 -3.44
C LEU A 16 7.89 -8.21 -4.33
N SER A 17 7.04 -8.54 -5.31
CA SER A 17 6.41 -7.53 -6.18
C SER A 17 5.44 -6.62 -5.41
N LEU A 18 4.62 -7.19 -4.52
CA LEU A 18 3.73 -6.40 -3.64
C LEU A 18 4.53 -5.49 -2.71
N GLN A 19 5.65 -5.95 -2.16
CA GLN A 19 6.53 -5.14 -1.31
C GLN A 19 7.17 -3.99 -2.11
N ALA A 20 7.59 -4.25 -3.35
CA ALA A 20 8.14 -3.23 -4.24
C ALA A 20 7.08 -2.19 -4.62
N GLN A 21 5.86 -2.63 -4.97
CA GLN A 21 4.72 -1.74 -5.26
C GLN A 21 4.33 -0.88 -4.06
N PHE A 22 4.28 -1.47 -2.86
CA PHE A 22 4.01 -0.72 -1.63
C PHE A 22 5.09 0.33 -1.38
N SER A 23 6.36 -0.03 -1.57
CA SER A 23 7.49 0.89 -1.41
C SER A 23 7.43 2.06 -2.41
N GLN A 24 7.01 1.80 -3.66
CA GLN A 24 6.76 2.84 -4.65
C GLN A 24 5.59 3.73 -4.26
N ALA A 25 4.50 3.16 -3.74
CA ALA A 25 3.34 3.90 -3.28
C ALA A 25 3.71 4.85 -2.11
N VAL A 26 4.54 4.39 -1.16
CA VAL A 26 5.05 5.23 -0.07
C VAL A 26 5.90 6.38 -0.60
N LYS A 27 6.81 6.12 -1.55
CA LYS A 27 7.61 7.18 -2.19
C LYS A 27 6.72 8.18 -2.95
N ALA A 28 5.69 7.70 -3.64
CA ALA A 28 4.73 8.56 -4.32
C ALA A 28 3.99 9.46 -3.32
N TRP A 29 3.52 8.91 -2.19
CA TRP A 29 2.90 9.69 -1.12
C TRP A 29 3.84 10.74 -0.54
N GLN A 30 5.11 10.40 -0.30
CA GLN A 30 6.08 11.36 0.23
C GLN A 30 6.28 12.56 -0.70
N LYS A 31 6.30 12.31 -2.02
CA LYS A 31 6.43 13.34 -3.05
C LYS A 31 5.18 14.23 -3.23
N LEU A 32 4.03 13.83 -2.71
CA LEU A 32 2.82 14.66 -2.79
C LEU A 32 2.94 15.91 -1.93
N ASP A 33 2.41 17.02 -2.44
CA ASP A 33 2.25 18.26 -1.71
C ASP A 33 1.31 18.11 -0.52
N THR A 34 1.50 18.98 0.48
CA THR A 34 0.67 19.02 1.68
C THR A 34 -0.81 19.21 1.35
N HIS A 35 -1.12 20.03 0.33
CA HIS A 35 -2.50 20.25 -0.14
C HIS A 35 -3.12 18.95 -0.69
N THR A 36 -2.40 18.21 -1.53
CA THR A 36 -2.89 16.93 -2.07
C THR A 36 -3.06 15.90 -0.97
N LYS A 37 -2.15 15.84 0.01
CA LYS A 37 -2.32 14.98 1.20
C LYS A 37 -3.59 15.33 1.96
N GLN A 38 -3.87 16.61 2.19
CA GLN A 38 -5.09 17.08 2.84
C GLN A 38 -6.36 16.69 2.06
N GLN A 39 -6.35 16.78 0.73
CA GLN A 39 -7.46 16.30 -0.11
C GLN A 39 -7.73 14.80 0.12
N TRP A 40 -6.70 13.96 0.14
CA TRP A 40 -6.87 12.53 0.45
C TRP A 40 -7.42 12.29 1.86
N HIS A 41 -7.03 13.10 2.84
CA HIS A 41 -7.62 13.05 4.18
C HIS A 41 -9.09 13.46 4.18
N PHE A 42 -9.44 14.51 3.45
CA PHE A 42 -10.81 15.00 3.32
C PHE A 42 -11.71 13.99 2.60
N ASP A 43 -11.27 13.44 1.48
CA ASP A 43 -11.98 12.37 0.77
C ASP A 43 -12.13 11.14 1.67
N CYS A 44 -11.09 10.80 2.43
CA CYS A 44 -11.15 9.70 3.39
C CYS A 44 -12.24 9.90 4.45
N TRP A 45 -12.34 11.11 4.97
CA TRP A 45 -13.37 11.50 5.93
C TRP A 45 -14.77 11.54 5.30
N LYS A 46 -14.90 12.12 4.10
CA LYS A 46 -16.16 12.23 3.33
C LYS A 46 -16.81 10.86 3.08
N HIS A 47 -15.99 9.87 2.77
CA HIS A 47 -16.46 8.50 2.53
C HIS A 47 -16.54 7.65 3.81
N ARG A 48 -16.43 8.26 5.00
CA ARG A 48 -16.54 7.63 6.33
C ARG A 48 -15.70 6.36 6.48
N LYS A 49 -14.53 6.30 5.84
CA LYS A 49 -13.65 5.15 6.04
C LYS A 49 -12.94 5.29 7.39
N ARG A 50 -12.94 4.22 8.19
CA ARG A 50 -12.15 4.10 9.42
C ARG A 50 -10.66 3.85 9.08
N MET A 51 -10.07 4.70 8.25
CA MET A 51 -8.65 4.65 7.91
C MET A 51 -8.09 6.06 7.72
N THR A 52 -6.77 6.18 7.58
CA THR A 52 -6.10 7.44 7.29
C THR A 52 -6.11 7.74 5.78
N GLY A 53 -6.02 9.02 5.41
CA GLY A 53 -5.87 9.44 4.00
C GLY A 53 -4.66 8.78 3.32
N PHE A 54 -3.59 8.52 4.09
CA PHE A 54 -2.45 7.71 3.67
C PHE A 54 -2.86 6.28 3.27
N ASN A 55 -3.53 5.53 4.16
CA ASN A 55 -3.94 4.15 3.87
C ASN A 55 -4.93 4.08 2.71
N TRP A 56 -5.80 5.09 2.57
CA TRP A 56 -6.65 5.24 1.41
C TRP A 56 -5.82 5.41 0.14
N PHE A 57 -4.89 6.37 0.12
CA PHE A 57 -4.05 6.63 -1.04
C PHE A 57 -3.27 5.38 -1.47
N ILE A 58 -2.62 4.70 -0.52
CA ILE A 58 -1.86 3.48 -0.81
C ILE A 58 -2.80 2.40 -1.37
N SER A 59 -3.98 2.22 -0.81
CA SER A 59 -4.98 1.27 -1.32
C SER A 59 -5.44 1.61 -2.74
N ASN A 60 -5.63 2.89 -3.05
CA ASN A 60 -6.02 3.35 -4.38
C ASN A 60 -4.88 3.19 -5.39
N TYR A 61 -3.66 3.57 -4.99
CA TYR A 61 -2.45 3.45 -5.79
C TYR A 61 -2.17 1.99 -6.14
N MET A 62 -2.21 1.09 -5.15
CA MET A 62 -2.01 -0.34 -5.37
C MET A 62 -3.10 -0.94 -6.25
N ARG A 63 -4.37 -0.51 -6.13
CA ARG A 63 -5.44 -0.95 -7.06
C ARG A 63 -5.19 -0.49 -8.49
N LYS A 64 -4.72 0.73 -8.70
CA LYS A 64 -4.39 1.26 -10.03
C LYS A 64 -3.17 0.58 -10.64
N THR A 65 -2.14 0.30 -9.85
CA THR A 65 -0.92 -0.40 -10.34
C THR A 65 -1.11 -1.91 -10.51
N ASN A 66 -2.11 -2.50 -9.84
CA ASN A 66 -2.51 -3.90 -10.04
C ASN A 66 -3.54 -4.06 -11.17
N TYR A 67 -3.94 -2.96 -11.83
CA TYR A 67 -4.68 -2.99 -13.08
C TYR A 67 -3.71 -3.34 -14.21
N GLN A 68 -3.45 -4.63 -14.42
CA GLN A 68 -2.87 -5.10 -15.68
C GLN A 68 -4.03 -5.17 -16.68
N PRO A 69 -4.12 -4.28 -17.68
CA PRO A 69 -5.04 -4.51 -18.79
C PRO A 69 -4.64 -5.85 -19.44
N LYS A 70 -5.60 -6.78 -19.48
CA LYS A 70 -5.50 -8.01 -20.27
C LYS A 70 -5.58 -7.68 -21.75
#